data_AF-A0A7L6A509-F1
#
_entry.id   AF-A0A7L6A509-F1
#
_cell.length_a   1.000
_cell.length_b   1.000
_cell.length_c   1.000
_cell.angle_alpha   90.00
_cell.angle_beta   90.00
_cell.angle_gamma   90.00
#
_symmetry.space_group_name_H-M   'P 1'
#
loop_
_entity.id
_entity.type
_entity.pdbx_description
1 polymer ?
#
loop_
_entity_poly.entity_id
_entity_poly.type
_entity_poly.pdbx_seq_one_letter_code
_entity_poly.pdbx_strand_id
1 'polypeptide(L)'
;MPKTAREPAANPPPDYPPDGPLGDLLAAEAMLDLLRLAVERDFAAGMVECRQESAAIAAGHALRLVHRARLAYAEALAVAVSHPRPES
;
A
#
# COMPACT_ATOMS: atom_id res chain seq x y z
N MET A 1 19.15 23.30 -34.57
CA MET A 1 18.75 23.37 -33.14
C MET A 1 19.49 22.29 -32.38
N PRO A 2 20.27 22.59 -31.32
CA PRO A 2 20.97 21.55 -30.60
C PRO A 2 19.95 20.80 -29.73
N LYS A 3 19.89 19.48 -29.91
CA LYS A 3 19.11 18.56 -29.10
C LYS A 3 19.73 18.59 -27.70
N THR A 4 19.08 19.26 -26.75
CA THR A 4 19.48 19.24 -25.34
C THR A 4 19.52 17.78 -24.89
N ALA A 5 20.74 17.27 -24.68
CA ALA A 5 20.93 15.96 -24.07
C ALA A 5 20.30 16.01 -22.68
N ARG A 6 19.25 15.21 -22.49
CA ARG A 6 18.59 15.05 -21.20
C ARG A 6 19.62 14.44 -20.26
N GLU A 7 20.05 15.17 -19.23
CA GLU A 7 20.92 14.64 -18.19
C GLU A 7 20.32 13.34 -17.64
N PRO A 8 21.13 12.28 -17.41
CA PRO A 8 20.64 11.08 -16.76
C PRO A 8 20.19 11.46 -15.35
N ALA A 9 18.96 11.12 -14.99
CA ALA A 9 18.44 11.35 -13.64
C ALA A 9 19.40 10.74 -12.61
N ALA A 10 19.88 11.56 -11.68
CA ALA A 10 20.99 11.23 -10.78
C ALA A 10 20.69 10.14 -9.72
N ASN A 11 19.51 9.53 -9.76
CA ASN A 11 19.23 8.26 -9.10
C ASN A 11 17.97 7.64 -9.75
N PRO A 12 17.93 6.30 -9.95
CA PRO A 12 16.67 5.65 -10.25
C PRO A 12 15.67 5.94 -9.12
N PRO A 13 14.38 6.11 -9.43
CA PRO A 13 13.38 6.23 -8.38
C PRO A 13 13.46 5.00 -7.47
N PRO A 14 13.28 5.16 -6.16
CA PRO A 14 13.26 4.02 -5.25
C PRO A 14 12.16 3.05 -5.71
N ASP A 15 12.45 1.75 -5.64
CA ASP A 15 11.46 0.72 -5.96
C ASP A 15 10.24 0.90 -5.04
N TYR A 16 9.06 0.95 -5.66
CA TYR A 16 7.78 1.05 -4.97
C TYR A 16 6.84 -0.07 -5.43
N PRO A 17 6.29 -0.87 -4.51
CA PRO A 17 6.53 -0.82 -3.06
C PRO A 17 7.97 -1.23 -2.68
N PRO A 18 8.53 -0.69 -1.59
CA PRO A 18 9.87 -1.05 -1.13
C PRO A 18 9.92 -2.51 -0.69
N ASP A 19 11.07 -3.18 -0.77
CA ASP A 19 11.18 -4.55 -0.26
C ASP A 19 10.96 -4.64 1.26
N GLY A 20 10.37 -5.76 1.71
CA GLY A 20 10.18 -6.09 3.13
C GLY A 20 8.80 -5.76 3.69
N PRO A 21 8.61 -5.87 5.02
CA PRO A 21 7.28 -5.87 5.65
C PRO A 21 6.45 -4.60 5.38
N LEU A 22 7.11 -3.44 5.24
CA LEU A 22 6.43 -2.19 4.92
C LEU A 22 5.88 -2.21 3.48
N GLY A 23 6.63 -2.78 2.54
CA GLY A 23 6.20 -2.99 1.17
C GLY A 23 5.04 -3.95 1.03
N ASP A 24 5.10 -5.07 1.75
CA ASP A 24 4.04 -6.07 1.78
C ASP A 24 2.72 -5.45 2.26
N LEU A 25 2.79 -4.58 3.28
CA LEU A 25 1.63 -3.84 3.78
C LEU A 25 1.11 -2.81 2.76
N LEU A 26 1.99 -2.11 2.04
CA LEU A 26 1.59 -1.19 0.96
C LEU A 26 0.94 -1.94 -0.21
N ALA A 27 1.49 -3.10 -0.59
CA ALA A 27 0.93 -3.95 -1.64
C ALA A 27 -0.44 -4.50 -1.25
N ALA A 28 -0.59 -4.95 0.00
CA ALA A 28 -1.86 -5.41 0.53
C ALA A 28 -2.91 -4.27 0.57
N GLU A 29 -2.52 -3.07 0.98
CA GLU A 29 -3.40 -1.89 0.99
C GLU A 29 -3.90 -1.57 -0.43
N ALA A 30 -3.01 -1.56 -1.42
CA ALA A 30 -3.37 -1.33 -2.82
C ALA A 30 -4.30 -2.41 -3.39
N MET A 31 -4.02 -3.69 -3.13
CA MET A 31 -4.86 -4.79 -3.59
C MET A 31 -6.27 -4.73 -3.02
N LEU A 32 -6.39 -4.38 -1.73
CA LEU A 32 -7.71 -4.30 -1.10
C LEU A 32 -8.50 -3.06 -1.57
N ASP A 33 -7.84 -1.96 -1.95
CA ASP A 33 -8.54 -0.80 -2.53
C ASP A 33 -9.02 -1.10 -3.96
N LEU A 34 -8.21 -1.81 -4.76
CA LEU A 34 -8.65 -2.32 -6.06
C LEU A 34 -9.86 -3.25 -5.92
N LEU A 35 -9.88 -4.12 -4.90
CA LEU A 35 -11.02 -4.97 -4.60
C LEU A 35 -12.26 -4.15 -4.22
N ARG A 36 -12.10 -3.10 -3.39
CA ARG A 36 -13.20 -2.19 -3.04
C ARG A 36 -13.78 -1.52 -4.29
N LEU A 37 -12.93 -0.95 -5.14
CA LEU A 37 -13.34 -0.29 -6.38
C LEU A 37 -14.06 -1.25 -7.34
N ALA A 38 -13.57 -2.49 -7.46
CA ALA A 38 -14.21 -3.51 -8.28
C ALA A 38 -15.62 -3.84 -7.78
N VAL A 39 -15.80 -3.97 -6.45
CA VAL A 39 -17.12 -4.23 -5.88
C VAL A 39 -18.06 -3.03 -6.00
N GLU A 40 -17.58 -1.81 -5.77
CA GLU A 40 -18.37 -0.58 -5.98
C GLU A 40 -18.83 -0.44 -7.44
N ARG A 41 -17.95 -0.75 -8.40
CA ARG A 41 -18.29 -0.77 -9.82
C ARG A 41 -19.39 -1.80 -10.12
N ASP A 42 -19.24 -3.03 -9.62
CA ASP A 42 -20.21 -4.09 -9.88
C ASP A 42 -21.57 -3.76 -9.23
N PHE A 43 -21.58 -3.11 -8.07
CA PHE A 43 -22.80 -2.64 -7.41
C PHE A 43 -23.52 -1.58 -8.26
N ALA A 44 -22.77 -0.58 -8.74
CA ALA A 44 -23.32 0.45 -9.63
C ALA A 44 -23.85 -0.12 -10.95
N ALA A 45 -23.28 -1.23 -11.43
CA ALA A 45 -23.74 -1.94 -12.62
C ALA A 45 -24.94 -2.86 -12.36
N GLY A 46 -25.41 -3.00 -11.12
CA GLY A 46 -26.49 -3.93 -10.76
C GLY A 46 -26.09 -5.40 -10.85
N MET A 47 -24.80 -5.70 -10.80
CA MET A 47 -24.21 -7.03 -11.01
C MET A 47 -23.85 -7.75 -9.70
N VAL A 48 -24.28 -7.21 -8.55
CA VAL A 48 -23.92 -7.72 -7.21
C VAL A 48 -25.04 -8.61 -6.66
N GLU A 49 -24.72 -9.88 -6.45
CA GLU A 49 -25.49 -10.82 -5.63
C GLU A 49 -25.19 -10.62 -4.14
N CYS A 50 -26.10 -11.01 -3.25
CA CYS A 50 -25.98 -10.86 -1.79
C CYS A 50 -24.65 -11.40 -1.17
N ARG A 51 -23.98 -12.37 -1.83
CA ARG A 51 -22.64 -12.85 -1.41
C ARG A 51 -21.50 -11.86 -1.70
N GLN A 52 -21.63 -11.01 -2.72
CA GLN A 52 -20.63 -10.01 -3.09
C GLN A 52 -20.67 -8.77 -2.17
N GLU A 53 -21.81 -8.46 -1.54
CA GLU A 53 -21.92 -7.40 -0.52
C GLU A 53 -21.07 -7.71 0.74
N SER A 54 -21.10 -8.97 1.20
CA SER A 54 -20.26 -9.43 2.31
C SER A 54 -18.77 -9.33 2.00
N ALA A 55 -18.38 -9.56 0.74
CA ALA A 55 -17.00 -9.43 0.28
C ALA A 55 -16.54 -7.96 0.29
N ALA A 56 -17.41 -7.01 -0.09
CA ALA A 56 -17.13 -5.57 -0.01
C ALA A 56 -16.84 -5.13 1.43
N ILE A 57 -17.69 -5.55 2.37
CA ILE A 57 -17.56 -5.23 3.79
C ILE A 57 -16.27 -5.82 4.35
N ALA A 58 -15.99 -7.10 4.05
CA ALA A 58 -14.75 -7.76 4.46
C ALA A 58 -13.49 -7.07 3.90
N ALA A 59 -13.52 -6.68 2.62
CA ALA A 59 -12.44 -5.91 1.99
C ALA A 59 -12.20 -4.56 2.69
N GLY A 60 -13.28 -3.84 3.01
CA GLY A 60 -13.20 -2.59 3.78
C GLY A 60 -12.63 -2.77 5.19
N HIS A 61 -12.93 -3.88 5.87
CA HIS A 61 -12.32 -4.20 7.16
C HIS A 61 -10.85 -4.57 7.03
N ALA A 62 -10.49 -5.36 6.02
CA ALA A 62 -9.10 -5.71 5.75
C ALA A 62 -8.26 -4.46 5.44
N LEU A 63 -8.78 -3.51 4.65
CA LEU A 63 -8.12 -2.23 4.36
C LEU A 63 -7.73 -1.49 5.63
N ARG A 64 -8.70 -1.34 6.55
CA ARG A 64 -8.48 -0.66 7.82
C ARG A 64 -7.43 -1.34 8.68
N LEU A 65 -7.40 -2.68 8.71
CA LEU A 65 -6.42 -3.44 9.48
C LEU A 65 -5.00 -3.28 8.90
N VAL A 66 -4.86 -3.41 7.58
CA VAL A 66 -3.56 -3.26 6.89
C VAL A 66 -3.02 -1.85 7.06
N HIS A 67 -3.86 -0.82 6.89
CA HIS A 67 -3.47 0.56 7.08
C HIS A 67 -2.96 0.82 8.51
N ARG A 68 -3.66 0.31 9.53
CA ARG A 68 -3.22 0.42 10.93
C ARG A 68 -1.91 -0.31 11.18
N ALA A 69 -1.74 -1.51 10.64
CA ALA A 69 -0.50 -2.26 10.76
C ALA A 69 0.68 -1.51 10.11
N ARG A 70 0.44 -0.88 8.96
CA ARG A 70 1.45 -0.07 8.24
C ARG A 70 1.93 1.10 9.08
N LEU A 71 1.01 1.86 9.67
CA LEU A 71 1.35 3.00 10.53
C LEU A 71 2.11 2.54 11.79
N ALA A 72 1.61 1.51 12.47
CA ALA A 72 2.24 0.98 13.68
C ALA A 72 3.66 0.45 13.40
N TYR A 73 3.86 -0.23 12.26
CA TYR A 73 5.18 -0.71 11.86
C TYR A 73 6.14 0.45 11.55
N ALA A 74 5.67 1.47 10.83
CA ALA A 74 6.47 2.66 10.54
C ALA A 74 6.87 3.43 11.81
N GLU A 75 5.97 3.56 12.78
CA GLU A 75 6.26 4.16 14.09
C GLU A 75 7.29 3.34 14.87
N ALA A 76 7.12 2.02 14.95
CA ALA A 76 8.06 1.13 15.63
C ALA A 76 9.46 1.19 14.99
N LEU A 77 9.53 1.24 13.67
CA LEU A 77 10.79 1.39 12.93
C LEU A 77 11.44 2.75 13.24
N ALA A 78 10.68 3.85 13.25
CA ALA A 78 11.20 5.17 13.57
C ALA A 78 11.78 5.24 14.99
N VAL A 79 11.12 4.60 15.98
CA VAL A 79 11.63 4.49 17.35
C VAL A 79 12.91 3.65 17.40
N ALA A 80 12.94 2.50 16.73
CA ALA A 80 14.11 1.61 16.71
C ALA A 80 15.35 2.28 16.08
N VAL A 81 15.15 3.08 15.03
CA VAL A 81 16.23 3.83 14.37
C VAL A 81 16.70 5.02 15.22
N SER A 82 15.81 5.64 16.00
CA SER A 82 16.14 6.77 16.88
C SER A 82 16.84 6.33 18.19
N HIS A 83 16.65 5.08 18.59
CA HIS A 83 17.29 4.47 19.76
C HIS A 83 18.00 3.17 19.38
N PRO A 84 19.11 3.24 18.61
CA PRO A 84 19.91 2.05 18.31
C PRO A 84 20.37 1.45 19.65
N ARG A 85 20.21 0.13 19.77
CA ARG A 85 20.62 -0.62 20.96
C ARG A 85 22.08 -0.27 21.27
N PRO A 86 22.45 0.09 22.51
CA PRO A 86 23.86 0.24 22.84
C PRO A 86 24.54 -1.11 22.59
N GLU A 87 25.57 -1.10 21.75
CA GLU A 87 26.37 -2.30 21.48
C GLU A 87 26.99 -2.77 22.79
N SER A 88 26.70 -4.02 23.18
CA SER A 88 27.24 -4.70 24.36
C SER A 88 28.45 -5.52 24.00
#